data_AF-A0A162JC19-F1
#
_entry.id   AF-A0A162JC19-F1
#
_cell.length_a   1.000
_cell.length_b   1.000
_cell.length_c   1.000
_cell.angle_alpha   90.00
_cell.angle_beta   90.00
_cell.angle_gamma   90.00
#
_symmetry.space_group_name_H-M   'P 1'
#
loop_
_entity.id
_entity.type
_entity.pdbx_description
1 polymer ?
#
loop_
_entity_poly.entity_id
_entity_poly.type
_entity_poly.pdbx_seq_one_letter_code
_entity_poly.pdbx_strand_id
1 'polypeptide(L)'
;MKFAASLALLLPAVAGRFVDPTEAGTVQRHPEASASELFLVELAPGNAFWVTEEQKWELRRNGLRFMDITDHRDLGAKNARSLRSSSAPRVFPNNVTHQDVVEPLLAQLATAPMKAHLEVFTGFHTRYYKSDYGRQSSEWLLAQVQKTVDDAAAAAGGGVGASDHGITVTPFTHPWGQNSVVARIPGRTNRTIVVGAHQDSINLFLPSLLAAPGADDDGSGTVTILEALRGLLQDDDVRTGQAPNTLEFHWYSAEEGGLLGSQALFSAYAAAGRDVRAMLQQDMTGFVQRTLDAGQAESVGVIVDYVDPALTAFVKQVISAYCAIPYVETKCGYACSDHASASKAGYASAFVIESAFELSDDHIHTTEDKIEYLSFDHMLQHARMTLGFAYELAFADFDALAQEAAAAAAEKEAPEMGEL
;
A
#
# COMPACT_ATOMS: atom_id res chain seq x y z
N MET A 1 69.69 1.40 -15.46
CA MET A 1 68.22 1.36 -15.55
C MET A 1 67.64 1.65 -14.16
N LYS A 2 67.09 2.84 -13.97
CA LYS A 2 66.32 3.23 -12.78
C LYS A 2 65.12 4.03 -13.32
N PHE A 3 63.92 3.46 -13.26
CA PHE A 3 62.68 4.20 -13.53
C PHE A 3 62.09 4.62 -12.19
N ALA A 4 61.97 5.93 -12.02
CA ALA A 4 61.35 6.59 -10.88
C ALA A 4 59.85 6.81 -11.16
N ALA A 5 59.03 6.51 -10.15
CA ALA A 5 57.60 6.79 -10.13
C ALA A 5 57.34 8.30 -10.07
N SER A 6 56.38 8.78 -10.87
CA SER A 6 55.88 10.15 -10.81
C SER A 6 54.52 10.16 -10.14
N LEU A 7 54.46 10.71 -8.93
CA LEU A 7 53.26 10.99 -8.15
C LEU A 7 52.79 12.40 -8.52
N ALA A 8 51.62 12.54 -9.14
CA ALA A 8 51.04 13.83 -9.50
C ALA A 8 50.31 14.43 -8.29
N LEU A 9 50.88 15.51 -7.72
CA LEU A 9 50.22 16.39 -6.76
C LEU A 9 49.39 17.43 -7.52
N LEU A 10 48.07 17.43 -7.32
CA LEU A 10 47.17 18.52 -7.71
C LEU A 10 47.14 19.56 -6.58
N LEU A 11 47.70 20.73 -6.83
CA LEU A 11 47.57 21.94 -6.01
C LEU A 11 46.30 22.70 -6.41
N PRO A 12 45.56 23.34 -5.48
CA PRO A 12 44.45 24.21 -5.82
C PRO A 12 44.98 25.57 -6.31
N ALA A 13 44.60 25.96 -7.53
CA ALA A 13 44.87 27.29 -8.04
C ALA A 13 43.94 28.31 -7.38
N VAL A 14 44.49 29.17 -6.53
CA VAL A 14 43.81 30.35 -6.01
C VAL A 14 43.79 31.40 -7.13
N ALA A 15 42.63 31.59 -7.76
CA ALA A 15 42.41 32.68 -8.71
C ALA A 15 42.10 33.97 -7.95
N GLY A 16 43.10 34.82 -7.72
CA GLY A 16 42.89 36.19 -7.26
C GLY A 16 42.27 37.04 -8.38
N ARG A 17 41.08 37.60 -8.15
CA ARG A 17 40.47 38.59 -9.05
C ARG A 17 41.11 39.97 -8.82
N PHE A 18 41.68 40.54 -9.87
CA PHE A 18 41.92 41.98 -9.96
C PHE A 18 40.56 42.67 -10.14
N VAL A 19 40.27 43.67 -9.31
CA VAL A 19 39.09 44.54 -9.47
C VAL A 19 39.57 45.84 -10.11
N ASP A 20 39.12 46.11 -11.34
CA ASP A 20 39.32 47.39 -12.02
C ASP A 20 38.29 48.40 -11.45
N PRO A 21 38.70 49.59 -10.93
CA PRO A 21 37.78 50.53 -10.29
C PRO A 21 36.89 51.33 -11.26
N THR A 22 36.86 51.01 -12.56
CA THR A 22 36.23 51.89 -13.56
C THR A 22 35.05 51.33 -14.37
N GLU A 23 34.57 50.11 -14.10
CA GLU A 23 33.31 49.63 -14.70
C GLU A 23 32.08 49.97 -13.84
N ALA A 24 31.53 51.15 -14.08
CA ALA A 24 30.17 51.46 -13.73
C ALA A 24 29.21 50.71 -14.68
N GLY A 25 28.35 49.86 -14.13
CA GLY A 25 27.08 49.50 -14.77
C GLY A 25 27.00 48.15 -15.49
N THR A 26 27.27 47.06 -14.78
CA THR A 26 26.63 45.78 -15.11
C THR A 26 26.30 45.05 -13.82
N VAL A 27 25.10 45.30 -13.27
CA VAL A 27 24.47 44.37 -12.34
C VAL A 27 24.23 43.09 -13.14
N GLN A 28 25.16 42.15 -13.11
CA GLN A 28 24.82 40.76 -13.35
C GLN A 28 23.84 40.39 -12.25
N ARG A 29 22.53 40.47 -12.58
CA ARG A 29 21.53 39.74 -11.83
C ARG A 29 21.99 38.30 -11.89
N HIS A 30 22.48 37.79 -10.76
CA HIS A 30 22.51 36.36 -10.52
C HIS A 30 21.15 35.81 -10.99
N PRO A 31 21.11 34.69 -11.73
CA PRO A 31 19.82 34.04 -11.94
C PRO A 31 19.23 33.86 -10.55
N GLU A 32 18.01 34.36 -10.36
CA GLU A 32 17.22 34.11 -9.16
C GLU A 32 17.43 32.64 -8.81
N ALA A 33 18.01 32.36 -7.65
CA ALA A 33 18.03 31.01 -7.12
C ALA A 33 16.57 30.57 -7.18
N SER A 34 16.26 29.63 -8.09
CA SER A 34 14.95 29.02 -8.22
C SER A 34 14.42 28.83 -6.82
N ALA A 35 13.31 29.48 -6.46
CA ALA A 35 12.67 29.23 -5.18
C ALA A 35 12.54 27.71 -5.07
N SER A 36 13.22 27.11 -4.10
CA SER A 36 13.16 25.67 -3.89
C SER A 36 11.70 25.28 -3.78
N GLU A 37 11.25 24.33 -4.58
CA GLU A 37 9.89 23.79 -4.48
C GLU A 37 9.63 23.38 -3.01
N LEU A 38 8.48 23.82 -2.48
CA LEU A 38 8.08 23.54 -1.11
C LEU A 38 6.95 22.52 -1.12
N PHE A 39 7.00 21.63 -0.14
CA PHE A 39 6.04 20.55 0.07
C PHE A 39 5.40 20.73 1.46
N LEU A 40 4.09 20.56 1.55
CA LEU A 40 3.38 20.60 2.81
C LEU A 40 3.31 19.18 3.37
N VAL A 41 4.11 18.89 4.39
CA VAL A 41 4.14 17.57 5.04
C VAL A 41 3.37 17.58 6.34
N GLU A 42 2.72 16.47 6.67
CA GLU A 42 2.00 16.25 7.91
C GLU A 42 2.62 15.07 8.67
N LEU A 43 3.04 15.30 9.93
CA LEU A 43 3.67 14.28 10.80
C LEU A 43 2.69 13.66 11.81
N ALA A 44 1.55 14.30 12.01
CA ALA A 44 0.45 13.84 12.86
C ALA A 44 -0.82 14.58 12.43
N PRO A 45 -2.03 14.08 12.75
CA PRO A 45 -3.27 14.74 12.33
C PRO A 45 -3.32 16.23 12.74
N GLY A 46 -3.42 17.11 11.75
CA GLY A 46 -3.46 18.57 11.91
C GLY A 46 -2.11 19.24 12.13
N ASN A 47 -1.00 18.49 12.17
CA ASN A 47 0.35 19.02 12.33
C ASN A 47 1.10 19.03 11.00
N ALA A 48 0.82 20.07 10.19
CA ALA A 48 1.41 20.26 8.87
C ALA A 48 2.32 21.48 8.79
N PHE A 49 3.44 21.36 8.07
CA PHE A 49 4.40 22.44 7.86
C PHE A 49 5.09 22.31 6.50
N TRP A 50 5.58 23.44 5.99
CA TRP A 50 6.27 23.50 4.71
C TRP A 50 7.73 23.11 4.84
N VAL A 51 8.19 22.26 3.93
CA VAL A 51 9.56 21.75 3.85
C VAL A 51 10.07 21.78 2.41
N THR A 52 11.39 21.84 2.23
CA THR A 52 12.03 21.56 0.94
C THR A 52 12.09 20.04 0.68
N GLU A 53 12.40 19.63 -0.55
CA GLU A 53 12.61 18.21 -0.87
C GLU A 53 13.71 17.57 0.00
N GLU A 54 14.83 18.27 0.24
CA GLU A 54 15.91 17.75 1.09
C GLU A 54 15.45 17.56 2.54
N GLN A 55 14.62 18.47 3.06
CA GLN A 55 14.04 18.34 4.40
C GLN A 55 13.08 17.15 4.49
N LYS A 56 12.34 16.80 3.42
CA LYS A 56 11.55 15.55 3.39
C LYS A 56 12.46 14.34 3.60
N TRP A 57 13.57 14.27 2.88
CA TRP A 57 14.49 13.13 3.00
C TRP A 57 15.23 13.13 4.32
N GLU A 58 15.52 14.29 4.90
CA GLU A 58 16.04 14.40 6.26
C GLU A 58 15.06 13.84 7.30
N LEU A 59 13.76 14.12 7.17
CA LEU A 59 12.74 13.51 8.04
C LEU A 59 12.75 11.97 7.93
N ARG A 60 12.71 11.42 6.69
CA ARG A 60 12.74 9.96 6.47
C ARG A 60 14.01 9.32 7.03
N ARG A 61 15.18 9.92 6.82
CA ARG A 61 16.47 9.42 7.35
C ARG A 61 16.56 9.45 8.88
N ASN A 62 15.77 10.31 9.53
CA ASN A 62 15.64 10.34 10.99
C ASN A 62 14.52 9.42 11.51
N GLY A 63 13.97 8.53 10.67
CA GLY A 63 12.91 7.59 11.04
C GLY A 63 11.54 8.24 11.20
N LEU A 64 11.36 9.49 10.74
CA LEU A 64 10.07 10.16 10.75
C LEU A 64 9.33 9.89 9.44
N ARG A 65 8.09 9.43 9.59
CA ARG A 65 7.14 9.24 8.48
C ARG A 65 6.20 10.42 8.39
N PHE A 66 5.74 10.72 7.19
CA PHE A 66 4.85 11.83 6.90
C PHE A 66 3.90 11.49 5.75
N MET A 67 2.78 12.19 5.70
CA MET A 67 2.04 12.40 4.46
C MET A 67 2.51 13.67 3.80
N ASP A 68 2.77 13.63 2.49
CA ASP A 68 2.88 14.84 1.69
C ASP A 68 1.48 15.21 1.22
N ILE A 69 0.90 16.24 1.84
CA ILE A 69 -0.47 16.68 1.59
C ILE A 69 -0.53 17.89 0.65
N THR A 70 0.56 18.20 -0.07
CA THR A 70 0.69 19.42 -0.90
C THR A 70 -0.50 19.60 -1.84
N ASP A 71 -0.89 18.52 -2.53
CA ASP A 71 -1.96 18.50 -3.53
C ASP A 71 -3.32 18.00 -2.99
N HIS A 72 -3.36 17.51 -1.74
CA HIS A 72 -4.52 16.82 -1.16
C HIS A 72 -4.88 17.31 0.25
N ARG A 73 -4.72 18.61 0.49
CA ARG A 73 -4.99 19.26 1.79
C ARG A 73 -6.39 19.02 2.34
N ASP A 74 -7.38 18.91 1.45
CA ASP A 74 -8.79 18.72 1.80
C ASP A 74 -9.22 17.24 1.77
N LEU A 75 -8.27 16.29 1.73
CA LEU A 75 -8.57 14.86 1.70
C LEU A 75 -9.49 14.48 2.87
N GLY A 76 -10.61 13.84 2.53
CA GLY A 76 -11.64 13.43 3.50
C GLY A 76 -12.64 14.51 3.92
N ALA A 77 -12.46 15.79 3.56
CA ALA A 77 -13.36 16.86 3.99
C ALA A 77 -14.81 16.67 3.54
N LYS A 78 -15.05 16.00 2.40
CA LYS A 78 -16.39 15.65 1.91
C LYS A 78 -17.00 14.49 2.70
N ASN A 79 -16.25 13.40 2.87
CA ASN A 79 -16.73 12.22 3.59
C ASN A 79 -16.93 12.52 5.08
N ALA A 80 -16.08 13.34 5.70
CA ALA A 80 -16.28 13.79 7.08
C ALA A 80 -17.62 14.52 7.27
N ARG A 81 -18.07 15.31 6.30
CA ARG A 81 -19.40 15.94 6.33
C ARG A 81 -20.52 14.90 6.24
N SER A 82 -20.37 13.92 5.35
CA SER A 82 -21.32 12.81 5.21
C SER A 82 -21.41 11.95 6.47
N LEU A 83 -20.26 11.60 7.07
CA LEU A 83 -20.17 10.81 8.30
C LEU A 83 -20.77 11.57 9.50
N ARG A 84 -20.58 12.89 9.59
CA ARG A 84 -21.24 13.70 10.63
C ARG A 84 -22.76 13.76 10.48
N SER A 85 -23.27 13.58 9.26
CA SER A 85 -24.72 13.51 9.00
C SER A 85 -25.31 12.10 9.08
N SER A 86 -24.48 11.06 9.08
CA SER A 86 -24.89 9.66 9.11
C SER A 86 -24.66 9.07 10.50
N SER A 87 -25.72 8.54 11.13
CA SER A 87 -25.61 7.77 12.38
C SER A 87 -25.32 6.29 12.13
N ALA A 88 -25.21 5.84 10.88
CA ALA A 88 -25.02 4.43 10.56
C ALA A 88 -23.62 3.96 11.00
N PRO A 89 -23.52 2.95 11.88
CA PRO A 89 -22.22 2.42 12.29
C PRO A 89 -21.52 1.73 11.11
N ARG A 90 -20.19 1.75 11.11
CA ARG A 90 -19.39 0.86 10.27
C ARG A 90 -19.55 -0.55 10.83
N VAL A 91 -19.93 -1.49 9.98
CA VAL A 91 -20.27 -2.87 10.39
C VAL A 91 -19.48 -3.85 9.54
N PHE A 92 -19.03 -4.92 10.18
CA PHE A 92 -18.31 -6.03 9.57
C PHE A 92 -18.78 -7.35 10.19
N PRO A 93 -18.63 -8.48 9.51
CA PRO A 93 -18.93 -9.78 10.09
C PRO A 93 -18.15 -10.02 11.40
N ASN A 94 -18.78 -10.66 12.37
CA ASN A 94 -18.10 -11.04 13.62
C ASN A 94 -17.33 -12.36 13.51
N ASN A 95 -17.64 -13.16 12.49
CA ASN A 95 -16.99 -14.42 12.16
C ASN A 95 -16.89 -14.55 10.65
N VAL A 96 -16.02 -15.46 10.19
CA VAL A 96 -15.96 -15.92 8.80
C VAL A 96 -16.95 -17.07 8.56
N THR A 97 -17.58 -17.10 7.38
CA THR A 97 -18.68 -18.05 7.08
C THR A 97 -18.55 -18.81 5.76
N HIS A 98 -17.50 -18.56 4.98
CA HIS A 98 -17.27 -19.12 3.65
C HIS A 98 -16.06 -20.06 3.59
N GLN A 99 -15.71 -20.72 4.70
CA GLN A 99 -14.56 -21.64 4.76
C GLN A 99 -14.66 -22.78 3.75
N ASP A 100 -15.87 -23.28 3.50
CA ASP A 100 -16.15 -24.36 2.54
C ASP A 100 -15.77 -24.01 1.10
N VAL A 101 -15.83 -22.73 0.72
CA VAL A 101 -15.38 -22.24 -0.59
C VAL A 101 -13.94 -21.72 -0.53
N VAL A 102 -13.58 -21.01 0.53
CA VAL A 102 -12.26 -20.38 0.67
C VAL A 102 -11.15 -21.43 0.79
N GLU A 103 -11.30 -22.48 1.60
CA GLU A 103 -10.24 -23.47 1.81
C GLU A 103 -9.75 -24.15 0.51
N PRO A 104 -10.63 -24.59 -0.42
CA PRO A 104 -10.22 -25.03 -1.75
C PRO A 104 -9.42 -24.00 -2.55
N LEU A 105 -9.79 -22.72 -2.49
CA LEU A 105 -9.08 -21.64 -3.19
C LEU A 105 -7.69 -21.41 -2.57
N LEU A 106 -7.60 -21.45 -1.23
CA LEU A 106 -6.33 -21.34 -0.51
C LEU A 106 -5.35 -22.46 -0.87
N ALA A 107 -5.85 -23.67 -1.14
CA ALA A 107 -5.03 -24.80 -1.56
C ALA A 107 -4.43 -24.62 -2.97
N GLN A 108 -4.96 -23.69 -3.77
CA GLN A 108 -4.42 -23.35 -5.08
C GLN A 108 -3.32 -22.29 -5.02
N LEU A 109 -3.15 -21.58 -3.90
CA LEU A 109 -2.11 -20.57 -3.74
C LEU A 109 -0.72 -21.24 -3.72
N ALA A 110 0.26 -20.60 -4.34
CA ALA A 110 1.60 -21.14 -4.50
C ALA A 110 2.68 -20.07 -4.36
N THR A 111 3.81 -20.45 -3.77
CA THR A 111 4.98 -19.59 -3.63
C THR A 111 5.75 -19.38 -4.94
N ALA A 112 5.67 -20.33 -5.87
CA ALA A 112 6.44 -20.29 -7.12
C ALA A 112 6.10 -19.08 -8.01
N PRO A 113 4.81 -18.74 -8.29
CA PRO A 113 4.46 -17.51 -8.99
C PRO A 113 4.95 -16.26 -8.27
N MET A 114 4.78 -16.20 -6.94
CA MET A 114 5.22 -15.05 -6.12
C MET A 114 6.72 -14.83 -6.28
N LYS A 115 7.52 -15.89 -6.16
CA LYS A 115 8.98 -15.84 -6.34
C LYS A 115 9.37 -15.40 -7.74
N ALA A 116 8.76 -15.97 -8.77
CA ALA A 116 9.06 -15.62 -10.16
C ALA A 116 8.74 -14.14 -10.47
N HIS A 117 7.62 -13.63 -9.95
CA HIS A 117 7.29 -12.21 -10.10
C HIS A 117 8.26 -11.32 -9.31
N LEU A 118 8.60 -11.69 -8.07
CA LEU A 118 9.48 -10.89 -7.23
C LEU A 118 10.92 -10.84 -7.75
N GLU A 119 11.43 -11.93 -8.32
CA GLU A 119 12.74 -11.96 -8.98
C GLU A 119 12.83 -10.93 -10.13
N VAL A 120 11.78 -10.79 -10.93
CA VAL A 120 11.73 -9.75 -11.98
C VAL A 120 11.57 -8.36 -11.38
N PHE A 121 10.69 -8.21 -10.38
CA PHE A 121 10.35 -6.92 -9.79
C PHE A 121 11.50 -6.27 -9.01
N THR A 122 12.34 -7.09 -8.38
CA THR A 122 13.59 -6.68 -7.73
C THR A 122 14.76 -6.54 -8.70
N GLY A 123 14.60 -6.98 -9.95
CA GLY A 123 15.61 -6.85 -11.01
C GLY A 123 15.70 -5.45 -11.64
N PHE A 124 14.68 -4.60 -11.43
CA PHE A 124 14.79 -3.17 -11.74
C PHE A 124 15.81 -2.52 -10.80
N HIS A 125 16.67 -1.62 -11.32
CA HIS A 125 17.69 -0.95 -10.50
C HIS A 125 17.08 -0.25 -9.27
N THR A 126 15.93 0.37 -9.47
CA THR A 126 15.05 0.93 -8.43
C THR A 126 13.64 0.98 -9.00
N ARG A 127 12.62 1.05 -8.15
CA ARG A 127 11.25 1.38 -8.55
C ARG A 127 10.82 2.77 -8.08
N TYR A 128 11.79 3.65 -7.81
CA TYR A 128 11.55 5.01 -7.36
C TYR A 128 10.63 5.76 -8.31
N TYR A 129 9.57 6.37 -7.78
CA TYR A 129 8.44 6.89 -8.56
C TYR A 129 8.79 7.98 -9.59
N LYS A 130 9.88 8.75 -9.37
CA LYS A 130 10.38 9.76 -10.33
C LYS A 130 11.37 9.22 -11.35
N SER A 131 11.74 7.94 -11.26
CA SER A 131 12.73 7.32 -12.14
C SER A 131 12.07 6.67 -13.36
N ASP A 132 12.83 6.55 -14.46
CA ASP A 132 12.35 5.80 -15.63
C ASP A 132 12.14 4.31 -15.31
N TYR A 133 12.96 3.75 -14.41
CA TYR A 133 12.76 2.39 -13.91
C TYR A 133 11.44 2.23 -13.14
N GLY A 134 11.03 3.23 -12.34
CA GLY A 134 9.73 3.24 -11.67
C GLY A 134 8.57 3.24 -12.67
N ARG A 135 8.68 4.01 -13.77
CA ARG A 135 7.71 3.95 -14.87
C ARG A 135 7.67 2.54 -15.49
N GLN A 136 8.82 2.00 -15.88
CA GLN A 136 8.92 0.66 -16.48
C GLN A 136 8.39 -0.45 -15.56
N SER A 137 8.65 -0.37 -14.25
CA SER A 137 8.16 -1.35 -13.29
C SER A 137 6.64 -1.32 -13.17
N SER A 138 6.02 -0.13 -13.21
CA SER A 138 4.55 -0.01 -13.21
C SER A 138 3.88 -0.51 -14.49
N GLU A 139 4.52 -0.29 -15.65
CA GLU A 139 4.05 -0.83 -16.93
C GLU A 139 4.16 -2.36 -16.94
N TRP A 140 5.24 -2.91 -16.39
CA TRP A 140 5.41 -4.36 -16.23
C TRP A 140 4.36 -4.95 -15.29
N LEU A 141 4.12 -4.33 -14.13
CA LEU A 141 3.15 -4.78 -13.15
C LEU A 141 1.73 -4.76 -13.72
N LEU A 142 1.35 -3.68 -14.41
CA LEU A 142 0.08 -3.59 -15.13
C LEU A 142 -0.12 -4.77 -16.09
N ALA A 143 0.93 -5.13 -16.84
CA ALA A 143 0.89 -6.27 -17.75
C ALA A 143 0.75 -7.62 -17.02
N GLN A 144 1.40 -7.80 -15.85
CA GLN A 144 1.24 -9.03 -15.06
C GLN A 144 -0.18 -9.17 -14.49
N VAL A 145 -0.75 -8.08 -13.97
CA VAL A 145 -2.12 -8.07 -13.44
C VAL A 145 -3.13 -8.36 -14.56
N GLN A 146 -2.96 -7.75 -15.74
CA GLN A 146 -3.81 -8.06 -16.91
C GLN A 146 -3.65 -9.52 -17.33
N LYS A 147 -2.43 -10.05 -17.36
CA LYS A 147 -2.17 -11.46 -17.69
C LYS A 147 -2.86 -12.40 -16.71
N THR A 148 -2.82 -12.12 -15.41
CA THR A 148 -3.51 -12.92 -14.38
C THR A 148 -5.02 -12.99 -14.65
N VAL A 149 -5.63 -11.86 -15.04
CA VAL A 149 -7.05 -11.79 -15.40
C VAL A 149 -7.34 -12.59 -16.68
N ASP A 150 -6.50 -12.45 -17.70
CA ASP A 150 -6.66 -13.14 -18.99
C ASP A 150 -6.49 -14.66 -18.86
N ASP A 151 -5.51 -15.12 -18.07
CA ASP A 151 -5.26 -16.54 -17.82
C ASP A 151 -6.45 -17.18 -17.09
N ALA A 152 -7.03 -16.49 -16.10
CA ALA A 152 -8.22 -16.97 -15.39
C ALA A 152 -9.44 -17.08 -16.31
N ALA A 153 -9.62 -16.10 -17.20
CA ALA A 153 -10.67 -16.14 -18.21
C ALA A 153 -10.49 -17.31 -19.20
N ALA A 154 -9.26 -17.58 -19.64
CA ALA A 154 -8.94 -18.68 -20.54
C ALA A 154 -9.20 -20.05 -19.88
N ALA A 155 -8.83 -20.22 -18.61
CA ALA A 155 -9.04 -21.45 -17.85
C ALA A 155 -10.53 -21.82 -17.72
N ALA A 156 -11.42 -20.82 -17.71
CA ALA A 156 -12.87 -21.00 -17.61
C ALA A 156 -13.58 -21.43 -18.93
N GLY A 157 -12.83 -21.85 -19.96
CA GLY A 157 -13.42 -22.42 -21.18
C GLY A 157 -13.68 -21.45 -22.33
N GLY A 158 -13.05 -20.26 -22.32
CA GLY A 158 -12.80 -19.44 -23.52
C GLY A 158 -14.01 -18.83 -24.24
N GLY A 159 -15.23 -18.92 -23.70
CA GLY A 159 -16.46 -18.37 -24.29
C GLY A 159 -16.98 -17.09 -23.66
N VAL A 160 -16.54 -16.77 -22.44
CA VAL A 160 -16.93 -15.55 -21.71
C VAL A 160 -15.69 -15.05 -20.96
N GLY A 161 -15.03 -14.04 -21.51
CA GLY A 161 -13.83 -13.45 -20.95
C GLY A 161 -14.09 -12.76 -19.61
N ALA A 162 -13.06 -12.60 -18.78
CA ALA A 162 -13.15 -11.75 -17.59
C ALA A 162 -13.62 -10.32 -17.94
N SER A 163 -13.28 -9.83 -19.14
CA SER A 163 -13.80 -8.59 -19.72
C SER A 163 -15.30 -8.62 -20.04
N ASP A 164 -15.87 -9.78 -20.39
CA ASP A 164 -17.30 -9.93 -20.70
C ASP A 164 -18.16 -9.81 -19.43
N HIS A 165 -17.56 -10.08 -18.27
CA HIS A 165 -18.14 -9.83 -16.96
C HIS A 165 -17.70 -8.50 -16.34
N GLY A 166 -16.97 -7.66 -17.07
CA GLY A 166 -16.60 -6.31 -16.64
C GLY A 166 -15.40 -6.23 -15.69
N ILE A 167 -14.58 -7.29 -15.58
CA ILE A 167 -13.29 -7.20 -14.89
C ILE A 167 -12.38 -6.29 -15.71
N THR A 168 -11.76 -5.31 -15.05
CA THR A 168 -10.89 -4.31 -15.71
C THR A 168 -9.57 -4.19 -14.98
N VAL A 169 -8.48 -3.99 -15.71
CA VAL A 169 -7.18 -3.62 -15.16
C VAL A 169 -6.78 -2.29 -15.80
N THR A 170 -6.65 -1.25 -14.98
CA THR A 170 -6.47 0.12 -15.48
C THR A 170 -5.35 0.84 -14.73
N PRO A 171 -4.52 1.62 -15.44
CA PRO A 171 -3.60 2.53 -14.78
C PRO A 171 -4.36 3.75 -14.24
N PHE A 172 -4.00 4.19 -13.04
CA PHE A 172 -4.34 5.50 -12.52
C PHE A 172 -3.13 6.41 -12.73
N THR A 173 -3.27 7.38 -13.63
CA THR A 173 -2.15 8.20 -14.11
C THR A 173 -1.74 9.28 -13.12
N HIS A 174 -0.43 9.44 -12.93
CA HIS A 174 0.17 10.47 -12.09
C HIS A 174 1.18 11.34 -12.85
N PRO A 175 1.43 12.59 -12.41
CA PRO A 175 2.32 13.51 -13.12
C PRO A 175 3.81 13.14 -13.07
N TRP A 176 4.22 12.20 -12.21
CA TRP A 176 5.61 11.76 -12.03
C TRP A 176 6.02 10.56 -12.91
N GLY A 177 5.10 10.01 -13.69
CA GLY A 177 5.38 8.98 -14.70
C GLY A 177 5.08 7.54 -14.27
N GLN A 178 5.38 7.18 -13.02
CA GLN A 178 4.92 5.89 -12.47
C GLN A 178 3.42 5.95 -12.15
N ASN A 179 2.64 5.02 -12.68
CA ASN A 179 1.18 4.99 -12.50
C ASN A 179 0.79 3.97 -11.44
N SER A 180 -0.23 4.26 -10.62
CA SER A 180 -0.85 3.20 -9.81
C SER A 180 -1.61 2.22 -10.71
N VAL A 181 -1.78 0.97 -10.29
CA VAL A 181 -2.58 -0.03 -11.01
C VAL A 181 -3.83 -0.37 -10.21
N VAL A 182 -4.98 -0.44 -10.88
CA VAL A 182 -6.26 -0.85 -10.28
C VAL A 182 -6.85 -1.99 -11.09
N ALA A 183 -6.93 -3.18 -10.48
CA ALA A 183 -7.75 -4.27 -10.96
C ALA A 183 -9.11 -4.25 -10.26
N ARG A 184 -10.19 -4.19 -11.02
CA ARG A 184 -11.57 -4.15 -10.52
C ARG A 184 -12.32 -5.39 -10.96
N ILE A 185 -12.89 -6.11 -10.01
CA ILE A 185 -13.81 -7.24 -10.22
C ILE A 185 -15.21 -6.75 -9.79
N PRO A 186 -16.16 -6.58 -10.72
CA PRO A 186 -17.46 -6.03 -10.40
C PRO A 186 -18.28 -7.01 -9.55
N GLY A 187 -18.94 -6.48 -8.52
CA GLY A 187 -20.02 -7.18 -7.83
C GLY A 187 -21.39 -6.67 -8.27
N ARG A 188 -22.44 -7.17 -7.63
CA ARG A 188 -23.84 -6.76 -7.87
C ARG A 188 -24.12 -5.32 -7.41
N THR A 189 -23.34 -4.80 -6.47
CA THR A 189 -23.43 -3.43 -5.97
C THR A 189 -22.14 -2.64 -6.19
N ASN A 190 -22.21 -1.32 -6.03
CA ASN A 190 -21.05 -0.43 -6.08
C ASN A 190 -20.26 -0.35 -4.76
N ARG A 191 -20.68 -1.08 -3.71
CA ARG A 191 -19.92 -1.24 -2.47
C ARG A 191 -18.60 -1.90 -2.80
N THR A 192 -17.51 -1.25 -2.47
CA THR A 192 -16.17 -1.65 -2.90
C THR A 192 -15.35 -2.10 -1.69
N ILE A 193 -14.74 -3.28 -1.80
CA ILE A 193 -13.70 -3.78 -0.91
C ILE A 193 -12.37 -3.61 -1.63
N VAL A 194 -11.43 -2.94 -0.99
CA VAL A 194 -10.10 -2.66 -1.55
C VAL A 194 -9.06 -3.51 -0.84
N VAL A 195 -8.17 -4.12 -1.60
CA VAL A 195 -6.89 -4.67 -1.13
C VAL A 195 -5.79 -3.85 -1.79
N GLY A 196 -4.79 -3.43 -1.03
CA GLY A 196 -3.73 -2.54 -1.48
C GLY A 196 -2.33 -3.00 -1.07
N ALA A 197 -1.36 -2.64 -1.89
CA ALA A 197 0.08 -2.70 -1.65
C ALA A 197 0.73 -1.54 -2.42
N HIS A 198 1.95 -1.12 -2.09
CA HIS A 198 2.66 -0.15 -2.93
C HIS A 198 3.72 -0.84 -3.80
N GLN A 199 4.04 -0.18 -4.92
CA GLN A 199 4.86 -0.79 -5.97
C GLN A 199 6.22 -0.13 -6.13
N ASP A 200 6.40 1.06 -5.58
CA ASP A 200 7.67 1.77 -5.63
C ASP A 200 8.69 1.19 -4.65
N SER A 201 9.91 1.71 -4.71
CA SER A 201 10.97 1.45 -3.76
C SER A 201 11.87 2.67 -3.68
N ILE A 202 12.58 2.84 -2.57
CA ILE A 202 13.50 3.95 -2.40
C ILE A 202 14.83 3.51 -1.80
N ASN A 203 15.88 4.26 -2.11
CA ASN A 203 17.10 4.25 -1.32
C ASN A 203 17.21 5.59 -0.57
N LEU A 204 17.11 5.59 0.77
CA LEU A 204 17.04 6.84 1.54
C LEU A 204 18.30 7.71 1.47
N PHE A 205 19.44 7.16 1.08
CA PHE A 205 20.68 7.93 0.98
C PHE A 205 20.71 8.75 -0.31
N LEU A 206 20.40 8.13 -1.46
CA LEU A 206 20.31 8.81 -2.76
C LEU A 206 19.20 8.17 -3.61
N PRO A 207 17.92 8.59 -3.42
CA PRO A 207 16.74 7.98 -4.04
C PRO A 207 16.80 7.82 -5.57
N SER A 208 17.46 8.75 -6.26
CA SER A 208 17.53 8.78 -7.72
C SER A 208 18.80 8.13 -8.30
N LEU A 209 19.72 7.66 -7.47
CA LEU A 209 21.03 7.17 -7.93
C LEU A 209 21.33 5.75 -7.47
N LEU A 210 21.10 5.46 -6.20
CA LEU A 210 21.42 4.15 -5.63
C LEU A 210 20.35 3.12 -5.99
N ALA A 211 20.77 1.86 -6.03
CA ALA A 211 19.84 0.76 -6.23
C ALA A 211 18.90 0.64 -5.02
N ALA A 212 17.68 0.22 -5.28
CA ALA A 212 16.67 -0.09 -4.29
C ALA A 212 15.88 -1.32 -4.78
N PRO A 213 16.38 -2.55 -4.53
CA PRO A 213 15.70 -3.74 -5.00
C PRO A 213 14.30 -3.86 -4.38
N GLY A 214 14.09 -3.37 -3.16
CA GLY A 214 12.75 -3.25 -2.54
C GLY A 214 12.04 -4.60 -2.49
N ALA A 215 12.72 -5.64 -2.00
CA ALA A 215 12.21 -7.00 -2.08
C ALA A 215 11.11 -7.23 -1.06
N ASP A 216 11.34 -6.84 0.19
CA ASP A 216 10.34 -6.84 1.23
C ASP A 216 9.42 -5.62 1.09
N ASP A 217 10.00 -4.43 0.93
CA ASP A 217 9.34 -3.12 0.93
C ASP A 217 9.27 -2.49 -0.50
N ASP A 218 8.13 -2.55 -1.20
CA ASP A 218 6.99 -3.47 -0.95
C ASP A 218 6.80 -4.44 -2.12
N GLY A 219 7.93 -4.99 -2.59
CA GLY A 219 7.90 -6.07 -3.56
C GLY A 219 7.11 -7.27 -3.04
N SER A 220 7.22 -7.56 -1.75
CA SER A 220 6.58 -8.70 -1.11
C SER A 220 5.05 -8.55 -1.07
N GLY A 221 4.52 -7.41 -0.58
CA GLY A 221 3.08 -7.12 -0.56
C GLY A 221 2.50 -7.07 -1.96
N THR A 222 3.22 -6.43 -2.90
CA THR A 222 2.84 -6.38 -4.32
C THR A 222 2.56 -7.76 -4.91
N VAL A 223 3.48 -8.73 -4.74
CA VAL A 223 3.31 -10.08 -5.30
C VAL A 223 2.35 -10.94 -4.48
N THR A 224 2.23 -10.68 -3.18
CA THR A 224 1.27 -11.32 -2.28
C THR A 224 -0.17 -11.03 -2.70
N ILE A 225 -0.51 -9.76 -2.95
CA ILE A 225 -1.88 -9.41 -3.36
C ILE A 225 -2.17 -9.83 -4.81
N LEU A 226 -1.14 -9.94 -5.65
CA LEU A 226 -1.26 -10.49 -7.01
C LEU A 226 -1.59 -11.98 -6.99
N GLU A 227 -0.96 -12.75 -6.10
CA GLU A 227 -1.25 -14.17 -5.91
C GLU A 227 -2.63 -14.40 -5.29
N ALA A 228 -3.04 -13.56 -4.34
CA ALA A 228 -4.40 -13.58 -3.80
C ALA A 228 -5.45 -13.29 -4.90
N LEU A 229 -5.21 -12.31 -5.77
CA LEU A 229 -6.06 -12.03 -6.94
C LEU A 229 -6.16 -13.26 -7.87
N ARG A 230 -5.03 -13.89 -8.19
CA ARG A 230 -5.00 -15.11 -9.04
C ARG A 230 -5.84 -16.23 -8.42
N GLY A 231 -5.73 -16.44 -7.11
CA GLY A 231 -6.52 -17.45 -6.38
C GLY A 231 -8.02 -17.14 -6.37
N LEU A 232 -8.42 -15.90 -6.10
CA LEU A 232 -9.82 -15.48 -6.12
C LEU A 232 -10.48 -15.67 -7.48
N LEU A 233 -9.76 -15.41 -8.57
CA LEU A 233 -10.28 -15.56 -9.92
C LEU A 233 -10.50 -17.01 -10.36
N GLN A 234 -10.15 -18.00 -9.52
CA GLN A 234 -10.53 -19.40 -9.72
C GLN A 234 -12.00 -19.67 -9.33
N ASP A 235 -12.63 -18.77 -8.58
CA ASP A 235 -14.05 -18.88 -8.21
C ASP A 235 -14.95 -18.26 -9.29
N ASP A 236 -15.95 -19.04 -9.72
CA ASP A 236 -16.86 -18.64 -10.80
C ASP A 236 -17.79 -17.49 -10.38
N ASP A 237 -18.25 -17.46 -9.13
CA ASP A 237 -19.16 -16.41 -8.66
C ASP A 237 -18.43 -15.07 -8.52
N VAL A 238 -17.18 -15.06 -8.09
CA VAL A 238 -16.31 -13.88 -8.10
C VAL A 238 -16.06 -13.43 -9.55
N ARG A 239 -15.60 -14.34 -10.42
CA ARG A 239 -15.20 -14.01 -11.80
C ARG A 239 -16.37 -13.52 -12.67
N THR A 240 -17.58 -14.03 -12.42
CA THR A 240 -18.78 -13.69 -13.19
C THR A 240 -19.65 -12.60 -12.55
N GLY A 241 -19.13 -11.95 -11.50
CA GLY A 241 -19.75 -10.79 -10.85
C GLY A 241 -21.02 -11.11 -10.05
N GLN A 242 -21.11 -12.33 -9.50
CA GLN A 242 -22.21 -12.76 -8.64
C GLN A 242 -22.04 -12.34 -7.18
N ALA A 243 -20.82 -12.00 -6.76
CA ALA A 243 -20.56 -11.44 -5.44
C ALA A 243 -21.40 -10.17 -5.20
N PRO A 244 -22.05 -10.01 -4.03
CA PRO A 244 -22.75 -8.79 -3.63
C PRO A 244 -21.92 -7.51 -3.77
N ASN A 245 -20.64 -7.55 -3.36
CA ASN A 245 -19.77 -6.38 -3.31
C ASN A 245 -18.67 -6.46 -4.38
N THR A 246 -18.29 -5.31 -4.91
CA THR A 246 -17.18 -5.17 -5.85
C THR A 246 -15.85 -5.35 -5.11
N LEU A 247 -14.90 -6.06 -5.72
CA LEU A 247 -13.51 -6.13 -5.26
C LEU A 247 -12.61 -5.22 -6.12
N GLU A 248 -11.66 -4.56 -5.50
CA GLU A 248 -10.58 -3.88 -6.17
C GLU A 248 -9.22 -4.19 -5.53
N PHE A 249 -8.22 -4.46 -6.38
CA PHE A 249 -6.83 -4.66 -6.01
C PHE A 249 -6.02 -3.47 -6.53
N HIS A 250 -5.34 -2.78 -5.63
CA HIS A 250 -4.61 -1.54 -5.90
C HIS A 250 -3.11 -1.76 -5.68
N TRP A 251 -2.30 -1.29 -6.61
CA TRP A 251 -0.86 -1.16 -6.46
C TRP A 251 -0.49 0.31 -6.56
N TYR A 252 -0.21 0.93 -5.41
CA TYR A 252 -0.01 2.38 -5.33
C TYR A 252 1.38 2.77 -5.81
N SER A 253 1.47 3.87 -6.53
CA SER A 253 2.73 4.53 -6.85
C SER A 253 3.07 5.57 -5.77
N ALA A 254 4.36 5.80 -5.55
CA ALA A 254 4.85 6.92 -4.75
C ALA A 254 4.36 6.92 -3.29
N GLU A 255 4.26 5.73 -2.67
CA GLU A 255 4.13 5.62 -1.21
C GLU A 255 5.31 6.35 -0.57
N GLU A 256 6.51 6.10 -1.10
CA GLU A 256 7.77 6.55 -0.53
C GLU A 256 7.96 8.07 -0.63
N GLY A 257 7.19 8.69 -1.52
CA GLY A 257 7.09 10.14 -1.68
C GLY A 257 6.26 10.82 -0.60
N GLY A 258 5.62 10.08 0.30
CA GLY A 258 4.67 10.56 1.31
C GLY A 258 3.22 10.22 0.96
N LEU A 259 2.95 8.98 0.57
CA LEU A 259 1.63 8.43 0.25
C LEU A 259 0.94 9.11 -0.94
N LEU A 260 1.70 9.53 -1.95
CA LEU A 260 1.18 10.41 -3.01
C LEU A 260 0.13 9.70 -3.88
N GLY A 261 0.40 8.46 -4.32
CA GLY A 261 -0.50 7.76 -5.23
C GLY A 261 -1.81 7.31 -4.57
N SER A 262 -1.75 6.80 -3.33
CA SER A 262 -2.96 6.44 -2.59
C SER A 262 -3.80 7.65 -2.22
N GLN A 263 -3.19 8.78 -1.83
CA GLN A 263 -3.92 10.02 -1.59
C GLN A 263 -4.65 10.50 -2.86
N ALA A 264 -4.00 10.47 -4.03
CA ALA A 264 -4.63 10.87 -5.28
C ALA A 264 -5.85 9.99 -5.64
N LEU A 265 -5.71 8.67 -5.47
CA LEU A 265 -6.78 7.71 -5.73
C LEU A 265 -7.96 7.90 -4.76
N PHE A 266 -7.71 7.94 -3.46
CA PHE A 266 -8.78 8.11 -2.47
C PHE A 266 -9.40 9.52 -2.49
N SER A 267 -8.65 10.54 -2.91
CA SER A 267 -9.18 11.87 -3.21
C SER A 267 -10.18 11.83 -4.36
N ALA A 268 -9.83 11.15 -5.47
CA ALA A 268 -10.72 10.95 -6.60
C ALA A 268 -11.97 10.15 -6.20
N TYR A 269 -11.81 9.12 -5.35
CA TYR A 269 -12.92 8.29 -4.88
C TYR A 269 -13.88 9.08 -3.99
N ALA A 270 -13.36 9.86 -3.05
CA ALA A 270 -14.17 10.75 -2.22
C ALA A 270 -14.90 11.80 -3.08
N ALA A 271 -14.20 12.41 -4.04
CA ALA A 271 -14.80 13.38 -4.97
C ALA A 271 -15.95 12.76 -5.78
N ALA A 272 -15.78 11.53 -6.26
CA ALA A 272 -16.80 10.77 -6.98
C ALA A 272 -17.91 10.18 -6.07
N GLY A 273 -17.77 10.25 -4.75
CA GLY A 273 -18.75 9.67 -3.81
C GLY A 273 -18.76 8.15 -3.82
N ARG A 274 -17.61 7.53 -4.05
CA ARG A 274 -17.45 6.07 -4.05
C ARG A 274 -17.73 5.48 -2.67
N ASP A 275 -18.48 4.38 -2.63
CA ASP A 275 -18.82 3.62 -1.43
C ASP A 275 -17.76 2.55 -1.17
N VAL A 276 -16.61 2.95 -0.61
CA VAL A 276 -15.57 2.00 -0.17
C VAL A 276 -15.88 1.58 1.26
N ARG A 277 -16.14 0.28 1.44
CA ARG A 277 -16.55 -0.31 2.72
C ARG A 277 -15.38 -0.76 3.56
N ALA A 278 -14.33 -1.27 2.93
CA ALA A 278 -13.12 -1.70 3.58
C ALA A 278 -11.92 -1.48 2.66
N MET A 279 -10.78 -1.19 3.26
CA MET A 279 -9.48 -1.22 2.60
C MET A 279 -8.50 -2.00 3.49
N LEU A 280 -7.84 -2.99 2.94
CA LEU A 280 -6.76 -3.71 3.59
C LEU A 280 -5.45 -3.34 2.90
N GLN A 281 -4.46 -2.88 3.67
CA GLN A 281 -3.08 -2.75 3.20
C GLN A 281 -2.28 -4.02 3.53
N GLN A 282 -1.49 -4.47 2.57
CA GLN A 282 -0.37 -5.40 2.73
C GLN A 282 0.89 -4.62 2.36
N ASP A 283 1.80 -4.47 3.31
CA ASP A 283 3.05 -3.74 3.13
C ASP A 283 4.10 -4.39 4.04
N MET A 284 5.13 -4.95 3.40
CA MET A 284 6.10 -5.89 3.98
C MET A 284 5.43 -7.18 4.48
N THR A 285 5.69 -8.29 3.81
CA THR A 285 5.02 -9.58 4.03
C THR A 285 5.99 -10.75 4.06
N GLY A 286 7.30 -10.50 4.02
CA GLY A 286 8.30 -11.51 3.71
C GLY A 286 9.29 -11.83 4.81
N PHE A 287 9.60 -10.92 5.72
CA PHE A 287 10.72 -11.06 6.63
C PHE A 287 10.31 -11.52 8.04
N VAL A 288 10.92 -12.63 8.46
CA VAL A 288 10.65 -13.27 9.76
C VAL A 288 11.89 -13.41 10.65
N GLN A 289 13.09 -13.15 10.12
CA GLN A 289 14.33 -13.57 10.76
C GLN A 289 14.53 -12.90 12.12
N ARG A 290 14.26 -11.59 12.26
CA ARG A 290 14.38 -10.89 13.55
C ARG A 290 13.36 -11.36 14.59
N THR A 291 12.17 -11.80 14.15
CA THR A 291 11.17 -12.44 15.02
C THR A 291 11.70 -13.76 15.59
N LEU A 292 12.29 -14.59 14.71
CA LEU A 292 12.86 -15.88 15.10
C LEU A 292 14.11 -15.71 15.99
N ASP A 293 14.98 -14.75 15.68
CA ASP A 293 16.19 -14.44 16.46
C ASP A 293 15.85 -13.90 17.85
N ALA A 294 14.71 -13.21 18.00
CA ALA A 294 14.16 -12.78 19.28
C ALA A 294 13.54 -13.94 20.09
N GLY A 295 13.54 -15.17 19.57
CA GLY A 295 12.94 -16.34 20.21
C GLY A 295 11.40 -16.31 20.24
N GLN A 296 10.78 -15.49 19.39
CA GLN A 296 9.33 -15.38 19.28
C GLN A 296 8.80 -16.36 18.22
N ALA A 297 7.54 -16.74 18.35
CA ALA A 297 6.88 -17.54 17.33
C ALA A 297 6.60 -16.69 16.10
N GLU A 298 6.74 -17.29 14.92
CA GLU A 298 6.32 -16.67 13.67
C GLU A 298 4.83 -16.27 13.76
N SER A 299 4.52 -15.03 13.38
CA SER A 299 3.18 -14.48 13.43
C SER A 299 3.09 -13.29 12.48
N VAL A 300 1.90 -13.01 11.95
CA VAL A 300 1.66 -11.77 11.20
C VAL A 300 1.41 -10.61 12.16
N GLY A 301 1.87 -9.42 11.84
CA GLY A 301 1.61 -8.19 12.59
C GLY A 301 0.28 -7.55 12.19
N VAL A 302 -0.59 -7.26 13.15
CA VAL A 302 -1.84 -6.51 12.94
C VAL A 302 -1.69 -5.13 13.54
N ILE A 303 -1.74 -4.09 12.69
CA ILE A 303 -1.66 -2.71 13.15
C ILE A 303 -2.97 -2.29 13.82
N VAL A 304 -2.88 -1.69 15.00
CA VAL A 304 -4.05 -1.28 15.81
C VAL A 304 -4.17 0.24 16.01
N ASP A 305 -3.24 1.03 15.49
CA ASP A 305 -3.30 2.49 15.48
C ASP A 305 -3.55 3.07 14.07
N TYR A 306 -4.29 4.18 13.99
CA TYR A 306 -4.67 4.83 12.72
C TYR A 306 -5.44 3.94 11.72
N VAL A 307 -6.19 2.97 12.24
CA VAL A 307 -7.05 2.03 11.50
C VAL A 307 -8.48 1.99 12.06
N ASP A 308 -9.40 1.35 11.35
CA ASP A 308 -10.78 1.13 11.80
C ASP A 308 -10.86 -0.08 12.75
N PRO A 309 -11.25 0.09 14.03
CA PRO A 309 -11.23 -1.00 15.01
C PRO A 309 -12.14 -2.18 14.66
N ALA A 310 -13.29 -1.94 14.01
CA ALA A 310 -14.22 -3.00 13.67
C ALA A 310 -13.70 -3.82 12.48
N LEU A 311 -13.11 -3.17 11.49
CA LEU A 311 -12.43 -3.85 10.39
C LEU A 311 -11.21 -4.64 10.88
N THR A 312 -10.40 -4.05 11.76
CA THR A 312 -9.25 -4.73 12.37
C THR A 312 -9.69 -5.95 13.20
N ALA A 313 -10.82 -5.88 13.89
CA ALA A 313 -11.39 -7.04 14.60
C ALA A 313 -11.76 -8.16 13.63
N PHE A 314 -12.37 -7.83 12.49
CA PHE A 314 -12.68 -8.81 11.45
C PHE A 314 -11.42 -9.42 10.81
N VAL A 315 -10.39 -8.61 10.52
CA VAL A 315 -9.09 -9.10 10.02
C VAL A 315 -8.47 -10.16 10.96
N LYS A 316 -8.57 -9.98 12.28
CA LYS A 316 -8.09 -10.98 13.25
C LYS A 316 -8.86 -12.30 13.17
N GLN A 317 -10.16 -12.28 12.86
CA GLN A 317 -10.96 -13.48 12.61
C GLN A 317 -10.52 -14.18 11.33
N VAL A 318 -10.29 -13.43 10.25
CA VAL A 318 -9.78 -13.94 8.97
C VAL A 318 -8.43 -14.65 9.17
N ILE A 319 -7.49 -14.02 9.88
CA ILE A 319 -6.17 -14.62 10.15
C ILE A 319 -6.33 -15.92 10.93
N SER A 320 -7.14 -15.90 11.99
CA SER A 320 -7.35 -17.08 12.85
C SER A 320 -8.00 -18.25 12.12
N ALA A 321 -8.79 -17.97 11.08
CA ALA A 321 -9.46 -19.00 10.28
C ALA A 321 -8.61 -19.53 9.11
N TYR A 322 -7.82 -18.67 8.47
CA TYR A 322 -7.20 -19.00 7.18
C TYR A 322 -5.67 -19.09 7.21
N CYS A 323 -5.00 -18.55 8.21
CA CYS A 323 -3.56 -18.70 8.38
C CYS A 323 -3.21 -19.93 9.23
N ALA A 324 -2.03 -20.50 8.95
CA ALA A 324 -1.42 -21.53 9.79
C ALA A 324 -0.62 -20.94 10.97
N ILE A 325 -0.35 -19.64 10.95
CA ILE A 325 0.37 -18.90 12.00
C ILE A 325 -0.58 -17.89 12.68
N PRO A 326 -0.34 -17.56 13.97
CA PRO A 326 -1.14 -16.57 14.68
C PRO A 326 -0.84 -15.14 14.21
N TYR A 327 -1.51 -14.17 14.82
CA TYR A 327 -1.16 -12.76 14.74
C TYR A 327 -0.61 -12.22 16.06
N VAL A 328 0.12 -11.11 15.97
CA VAL A 328 0.48 -10.22 17.08
C VAL A 328 -0.08 -8.83 16.80
N GLU A 329 -0.67 -8.19 17.80
CA GLU A 329 -1.06 -6.78 17.68
C GLU A 329 0.17 -5.89 17.87
N THR A 330 0.36 -4.94 16.96
CA THR A 330 1.48 -3.99 17.03
C THR A 330 1.05 -2.60 16.58
N LYS A 331 1.96 -1.63 16.68
CA LYS A 331 1.69 -0.22 16.33
C LYS A 331 2.74 0.27 15.37
N CYS A 332 2.27 0.96 14.35
CA CYS A 332 3.15 1.50 13.35
C CYS A 332 3.41 2.99 13.58
N GLY A 333 2.40 3.77 13.98
CA GLY A 333 2.47 5.23 14.06
C GLY A 333 1.79 5.92 12.89
N TYR A 334 1.89 7.26 12.86
CA TYR A 334 1.21 8.09 11.87
C TYR A 334 1.85 7.98 10.48
N ALA A 335 1.02 8.04 9.43
CA ALA A 335 1.44 7.97 8.02
C ALA A 335 2.36 6.77 7.76
N CYS A 336 1.96 5.62 8.30
CA CYS A 336 2.77 4.43 8.25
C CYS A 336 2.83 3.81 6.84
N SER A 337 1.70 3.77 6.14
CA SER A 337 1.56 3.23 4.77
C SER A 337 0.21 3.68 4.19
N ASP A 338 -0.18 3.22 3.01
CA ASP A 338 -1.32 3.71 2.21
C ASP A 338 -2.70 3.57 2.88
N HIS A 339 -2.86 2.67 3.87
CA HIS A 339 -4.08 2.59 4.69
C HIS A 339 -4.44 3.95 5.31
N ALA A 340 -3.42 4.75 5.65
CA ALA A 340 -3.61 6.06 6.24
C ALA A 340 -4.31 7.03 5.27
N SER A 341 -4.07 6.92 3.96
CA SER A 341 -4.77 7.71 2.92
C SER A 341 -6.26 7.37 2.87
N ALA A 342 -6.62 6.08 2.95
CA ALA A 342 -8.00 5.63 3.00
C ALA A 342 -8.70 6.11 4.29
N SER A 343 -8.05 5.96 5.45
CA SER A 343 -8.53 6.47 6.74
C SER A 343 -8.74 7.99 6.72
N LYS A 344 -7.76 8.74 6.22
CA LYS A 344 -7.85 10.21 6.09
C LYS A 344 -8.98 10.62 5.14
N ALA A 345 -9.22 9.86 4.07
CA ALA A 345 -10.36 10.03 3.19
C ALA A 345 -11.72 9.68 3.82
N GLY A 346 -11.74 9.09 5.02
CA GLY A 346 -12.96 8.73 5.75
C GLY A 346 -13.48 7.32 5.44
N TYR A 347 -12.68 6.47 4.81
CA TYR A 347 -13.00 5.05 4.60
C TYR A 347 -12.49 4.20 5.77
N ALA A 348 -13.08 3.01 5.96
CA ALA A 348 -12.55 2.06 6.94
C ALA A 348 -11.32 1.38 6.34
N SER A 349 -10.20 1.39 7.06
CA SER A 349 -8.97 0.74 6.62
C SER A 349 -8.34 -0.09 7.74
N ALA A 350 -7.67 -1.18 7.36
CA ALA A 350 -6.86 -2.01 8.23
C ALA A 350 -5.51 -2.26 7.56
N PHE A 351 -4.51 -2.65 8.35
CA PHE A 351 -3.15 -2.89 7.87
C PHE A 351 -2.56 -4.12 8.59
N VAL A 352 -2.04 -5.04 7.79
CA VAL A 352 -1.31 -6.22 8.23
C VAL A 352 0.10 -6.16 7.65
N ILE A 353 1.08 -6.38 8.50
CA ILE A 353 2.53 -6.36 8.23
C ILE A 353 3.11 -7.72 8.62
N GLU A 354 4.30 -8.07 8.16
CA GLU A 354 4.98 -9.35 8.41
C GLU A 354 5.17 -9.74 9.88
N SER A 355 5.30 -8.80 10.81
CA SER A 355 5.64 -9.12 12.20
C SER A 355 5.32 -7.99 13.18
N ALA A 356 5.68 -8.14 14.46
CA ALA A 356 5.68 -7.01 15.38
C ALA A 356 6.59 -5.90 14.83
N PHE A 357 6.10 -4.66 14.76
CA PHE A 357 6.75 -3.56 14.03
C PHE A 357 8.22 -3.32 14.45
N GLU A 358 8.56 -3.53 15.72
CA GLU A 358 9.93 -3.41 16.23
C GLU A 358 10.91 -4.50 15.73
N LEU A 359 10.37 -5.59 15.16
CA LEU A 359 11.09 -6.74 14.59
C LEU A 359 10.96 -6.83 13.07
N SER A 360 10.36 -5.84 12.40
CA SER A 360 10.33 -5.75 10.95
C SER A 360 11.72 -5.69 10.32
N ASP A 361 11.81 -5.95 9.02
CA ASP A 361 13.05 -5.95 8.27
C ASP A 361 13.87 -4.65 8.49
N ASP A 362 15.15 -4.80 8.88
CA ASP A 362 16.09 -3.71 9.07
C ASP A 362 16.94 -3.41 7.82
N HIS A 363 16.71 -4.12 6.71
CA HIS A 363 17.34 -3.87 5.42
C HIS A 363 16.55 -2.87 4.55
N ILE A 364 15.30 -2.53 4.90
CA ILE A 364 14.40 -1.69 4.10
C ILE A 364 15.01 -0.35 3.70
N HIS A 365 14.58 0.15 2.54
CA HIS A 365 15.07 1.37 1.90
C HIS A 365 16.60 1.43 1.64
N THR A 366 17.26 0.27 1.54
CA THR A 366 18.69 0.16 1.21
C THR A 366 18.93 -0.72 -0.02
N THR A 367 20.19 -0.94 -0.36
CA THR A 367 20.57 -1.94 -1.39
C THR A 367 20.46 -3.38 -0.88
N GLU A 368 20.32 -3.58 0.43
CA GLU A 368 20.28 -4.88 1.08
C GLU A 368 18.86 -5.41 1.27
N ASP A 369 17.83 -4.63 0.97
CA ASP A 369 16.47 -5.16 0.89
C ASP A 369 16.36 -6.12 -0.31
N LYS A 370 16.59 -7.42 -0.04
CA LYS A 370 16.85 -8.46 -1.04
C LYS A 370 15.97 -9.68 -0.79
N ILE A 371 15.62 -10.34 -1.90
CA ILE A 371 14.78 -11.54 -1.93
C ILE A 371 15.32 -12.71 -1.08
N GLU A 372 16.63 -12.77 -0.84
CA GLU A 372 17.27 -13.86 -0.09
C GLU A 372 16.96 -13.84 1.41
N TYR A 373 16.45 -12.72 1.94
CA TYR A 373 16.04 -12.58 3.33
C TYR A 373 14.58 -12.97 3.58
N LEU A 374 13.80 -13.21 2.51
CA LEU A 374 12.36 -13.41 2.63
C LEU A 374 11.97 -14.88 2.76
N SER A 375 10.95 -15.12 3.58
CA SER A 375 10.24 -16.38 3.70
C SER A 375 8.99 -16.37 2.81
N PHE A 376 9.05 -17.04 1.66
CA PHE A 376 7.87 -17.18 0.79
C PHE A 376 6.73 -17.98 1.44
N ASP A 377 7.03 -18.86 2.40
CA ASP A 377 6.01 -19.57 3.16
C ASP A 377 5.25 -18.61 4.10
N HIS A 378 5.95 -17.58 4.62
CA HIS A 378 5.34 -16.51 5.39
C HIS A 378 4.48 -15.61 4.50
N MET A 379 5.00 -15.19 3.35
CA MET A 379 4.23 -14.42 2.36
C MET A 379 2.97 -15.19 1.90
N LEU A 380 3.05 -16.52 1.81
CA LEU A 380 1.88 -17.35 1.50
C LEU A 380 0.80 -17.24 2.59
N GLN A 381 1.14 -17.04 3.88
CA GLN A 381 0.15 -16.76 4.93
C GLN A 381 -0.55 -15.42 4.70
N HIS A 382 0.18 -14.38 4.27
CA HIS A 382 -0.42 -13.11 3.87
C HIS A 382 -1.30 -13.24 2.62
N ALA A 383 -0.91 -14.06 1.64
CA ALA A 383 -1.76 -14.32 0.47
C ALA A 383 -3.05 -15.04 0.89
N ARG A 384 -2.95 -16.00 1.82
CA ARG A 384 -4.10 -16.73 2.37
C ARG A 384 -5.07 -15.82 3.11
N MET A 385 -4.57 -14.97 4.01
CA MET A 385 -5.43 -14.02 4.73
C MET A 385 -6.06 -13.01 3.75
N THR A 386 -5.32 -12.53 2.75
CA THR A 386 -5.81 -11.56 1.77
C THR A 386 -6.94 -12.14 0.93
N LEU A 387 -6.79 -13.39 0.48
CA LEU A 387 -7.85 -14.11 -0.24
C LEU A 387 -9.09 -14.28 0.64
N GLY A 388 -8.92 -14.77 1.88
CA GLY A 388 -10.03 -14.96 2.81
C GLY A 388 -10.75 -13.66 3.14
N PHE A 389 -10.01 -12.58 3.42
CA PHE A 389 -10.54 -11.25 3.65
C PHE A 389 -11.40 -10.75 2.47
N ALA A 390 -10.84 -10.84 1.26
CA ALA A 390 -11.51 -10.38 0.06
C ALA A 390 -12.77 -11.20 -0.22
N TYR A 391 -12.71 -12.54 -0.13
CA TYR A 391 -13.85 -13.40 -0.39
C TYR A 391 -14.98 -13.17 0.61
N GLU A 392 -14.69 -13.18 1.91
CA GLU A 392 -15.69 -12.99 2.96
C GLU A 392 -16.40 -11.64 2.83
N LEU A 393 -15.67 -10.55 2.53
CA LEU A 393 -16.29 -9.25 2.32
C LEU A 393 -16.93 -9.08 0.94
N ALA A 394 -16.53 -9.85 -0.07
CA ALA A 394 -17.23 -9.88 -1.36
C ALA A 394 -18.67 -10.37 -1.18
N PHE A 395 -18.87 -11.35 -0.29
CA PHE A 395 -20.15 -12.00 -0.01
C PHE A 395 -20.89 -11.50 1.25
N ALA A 396 -20.28 -10.60 2.01
CA ALA A 396 -20.94 -9.98 3.17
C ALA A 396 -22.18 -9.14 2.79
N ASP A 397 -23.27 -9.36 3.51
CA ASP A 397 -24.47 -8.51 3.44
C ASP A 397 -24.36 -7.34 4.42
N PHE A 398 -23.78 -6.22 3.96
CA PHE A 398 -23.64 -5.01 4.77
C PHE A 398 -24.97 -4.39 5.21
N ASP A 399 -26.08 -4.65 4.49
CA ASP A 399 -27.38 -4.12 4.87
C ASP A 399 -27.95 -4.92 6.05
N ALA A 400 -27.85 -6.26 6.01
CA ALA A 400 -28.20 -7.12 7.14
C ALA A 400 -27.36 -6.80 8.38
N LEU A 401 -26.03 -6.69 8.22
CA LEU A 401 -25.13 -6.33 9.32
C LEU A 401 -25.48 -4.98 9.95
N ALA A 402 -25.88 -3.99 9.14
CA ALA A 402 -26.29 -2.68 9.64
C ALA A 402 -27.61 -2.73 10.41
N GLN A 403 -28.57 -3.55 9.95
CA GLN A 403 -29.84 -3.77 10.63
C GLN A 403 -29.64 -4.48 11.98
N GLU A 404 -28.79 -5.51 12.03
CA GLU A 404 -28.44 -6.21 13.27
C GLU A 404 -27.77 -5.27 14.28
N ALA A 405 -26.81 -4.46 13.84
CA ALA A 405 -26.14 -3.48 14.69
C ALA A 405 -27.12 -2.43 15.24
N ALA A 406 -28.06 -1.95 14.42
CA ALA A 406 -29.08 -1.00 14.85
C ALA A 406 -30.05 -1.61 15.88
N ALA A 407 -30.47 -2.86 15.68
CA ALA A 407 -31.31 -3.59 16.63
C ALA A 407 -30.61 -3.79 17.98
N ALA A 408 -29.34 -4.22 17.96
CA ALA A 408 -28.54 -4.42 19.17
C ALA A 408 -28.28 -3.10 19.93
N ALA A 409 -28.18 -1.96 19.24
CA ALA A 409 -28.08 -0.65 19.87
C ALA A 409 -29.40 -0.25 20.56
N ALA A 410 -30.54 -0.48 19.91
CA ALA A 410 -31.85 -0.17 20.46
C ALA A 410 -32.18 -1.00 21.72
N GLU A 411 -31.76 -2.27 21.78
CA GLU A 411 -31.93 -3.11 22.97
C GLU A 411 -31.13 -2.62 24.18
N LYS A 412 -29.92 -2.05 23.96
CA LYS A 412 -29.09 -1.48 25.04
C LYS A 412 -29.62 -0.15 25.58
N GLU A 413 -30.43 0.56 24.79
CA GLU A 413 -31.06 1.83 25.19
C GLU A 413 -32.44 1.65 25.82
N ALA A 414 -33.02 0.44 25.79
CA ALA A 414 -34.26 0.14 26.49
C ALA A 414 -34.04 0.29 28.01
N PRO A 415 -34.80 1.18 28.71
CA PRO A 415 -34.65 1.32 30.15
C PRO A 415 -34.99 -0.02 30.81
N GLU A 416 -34.17 -0.45 31.78
CA GLU A 416 -34.55 -1.51 32.71
C GLU A 416 -35.89 -1.09 33.32
N MET A 417 -36.98 -1.69 32.83
CA MET A 417 -38.28 -1.60 33.45
C MET A 417 -38.17 -2.37 34.76
N GLY A 418 -37.66 -1.69 35.79
CA GLY A 418 -37.59 -2.21 37.14
C GLY A 418 -38.96 -2.72 37.53
N GLU A 419 -39.00 -3.98 37.96
CA GLU A 419 -40.19 -4.63 38.50
C GLU A 419 -40.78 -3.73 39.60
N LEU A 420 -42.00 -3.24 39.36
CA LEU A 420 -42.81 -2.49 40.34
C LEU A 420 -43.61 -3.44 41.23
#